data_AF-A0A7J8CX31-F1
#
_entry.id   AF-A0A7J8CX31-F1
#
_cell.length_a   1.000
_cell.length_b   1.000
_cell.length_c   1.000
_cell.angle_alpha   90.00
_cell.angle_beta   90.00
_cell.angle_gamma   90.00
#
_symmetry.space_group_name_H-M   'P 1'
#
loop_
_entity.id
_entity.type
_entity.pdbx_description
1 polymer ?
#
loop_
_entity_poly.entity_id
_entity_poly.type
_entity_poly.pdbx_seq_one_letter_code
_entity_poly.pdbx_strand_id
1 'polypeptide(L)'
;MPRRGLVAGPDFEYFQRRFFTPVEVGALESMWEILHRYLPYNAHAASYTWKYEGEKLNMEYTLEENGIRDEEEEFDYLNMDGTLHTPAILLYFNDDLTEL
;
A
#
# COMPACT_ATOMS: atom_id res chain seq x y z
N MET A 1 -37.28 -4.91 -14.54
CA MET A 1 -36.58 -5.89 -15.40
C MET A 1 -35.21 -6.17 -14.79
N PRO A 2 -34.84 -7.43 -14.53
CA PRO A 2 -33.56 -7.76 -13.91
C PRO A 2 -32.46 -7.85 -14.98
N ARG A 3 -31.40 -7.04 -14.84
CA ARG A 3 -30.23 -7.14 -15.71
C ARG A 3 -29.41 -8.36 -15.29
N ARG A 4 -29.50 -9.43 -16.09
CA ARG A 4 -28.55 -10.56 -16.05
C ARG A 4 -27.18 -10.06 -16.53
N GLY A 5 -26.12 -10.48 -15.83
CA GLY A 5 -24.78 -10.56 -16.42
C GLY A 5 -23.88 -9.36 -16.17
N LEU A 6 -23.59 -9.08 -14.90
CA LEU A 6 -22.28 -8.70 -14.38
C LEU A 6 -22.44 -8.97 -12.88
N VAL A 7 -21.65 -9.91 -12.33
CA VAL A 7 -21.50 -9.97 -10.88
C VAL A 7 -21.07 -8.56 -10.50
N ALA A 8 -21.84 -7.86 -9.66
CA ALA A 8 -21.36 -6.63 -9.09
C ALA A 8 -20.03 -7.01 -8.44
N GLY A 9 -18.91 -6.59 -9.07
CA GLY A 9 -17.61 -6.72 -8.44
C GLY A 9 -17.74 -6.12 -7.05
N PRO A 10 -16.97 -6.62 -6.06
CA PRO A 10 -17.01 -6.03 -4.73
C PRO A 10 -16.94 -4.51 -4.89
N ASP A 11 -17.95 -3.82 -4.33
CA ASP A 11 -17.98 -2.36 -4.30
C ASP A 11 -16.57 -1.86 -3.98
N PHE A 12 -16.08 -0.82 -4.64
CA PHE A 12 -14.70 -0.37 -4.47
C PHE A 12 -14.39 -0.13 -2.99
N GLU A 13 -15.37 0.35 -2.23
CA GLU A 13 -15.28 0.52 -0.78
C GLU A 13 -15.13 -0.84 -0.04
N TYR A 14 -15.84 -1.88 -0.48
CA TYR A 14 -15.71 -3.25 0.05
C TYR A 14 -14.36 -3.88 -0.33
N PHE A 15 -13.88 -3.65 -1.55
CA PHE A 15 -12.57 -4.13 -2.01
C PHE A 15 -11.44 -3.45 -1.23
N GLN A 16 -11.51 -2.13 -1.06
CA GLN A 16 -10.57 -1.36 -0.24
C GLN A 16 -10.51 -1.89 1.19
N ARG A 17 -11.66 -2.04 1.86
CA ARG A 17 -11.71 -2.56 3.24
C ARG A 17 -11.20 -3.98 3.42
N ARG A 18 -11.21 -4.81 2.37
CA ARG A 18 -10.81 -6.23 2.47
C ARG A 18 -9.35 -6.47 2.11
N PHE A 19 -8.76 -5.65 1.25
CA PHE A 19 -7.43 -5.87 0.68
C PHE A 19 -6.42 -4.75 0.94
N PHE A 20 -6.85 -3.60 1.48
CA PHE A 20 -5.97 -2.50 1.85
C PHE A 20 -6.00 -2.28 3.37
N THR A 21 -4.81 -2.13 3.94
CA THR A 21 -4.64 -1.68 5.32
C THR A 21 -4.14 -0.24 5.27
N PRO A 22 -5.03 0.78 5.32
CA PRO A 22 -4.58 2.17 5.35
C PRO A 22 -3.75 2.39 6.61
N VAL A 23 -2.58 2.99 6.44
CA VAL A 23 -1.65 3.29 7.53
C VAL A 23 -1.06 4.69 7.30
N GLU A 24 -1.17 5.55 8.31
CA GLU A 24 -0.47 6.83 8.33
C GLU A 24 0.95 6.61 8.82
N VAL A 25 1.95 7.05 8.06
CA VAL A 25 3.38 6.90 8.36
C VAL A 25 4.08 8.24 8.26
N GLY A 26 5.17 8.40 9.02
CA GLY A 26 6.00 9.59 8.95
C GLY A 26 6.81 9.62 7.65
N ALA A 27 6.92 10.79 7.04
CA ALA A 27 7.66 10.98 5.78
C ALA A 27 9.16 10.61 5.88
N LEU A 28 9.73 10.68 7.09
CA LEU A 28 11.12 10.34 7.37
C LEU A 28 11.33 8.89 7.82
N GLU A 29 10.25 8.11 7.95
CA GLU A 29 10.37 6.68 8.29
C GLU A 29 11.00 5.93 7.10
N SER A 30 11.97 5.07 7.43
CA SER A 30 12.46 4.06 6.50
C SER A 30 11.42 2.96 6.28
N MET A 31 11.54 2.26 5.17
CA MET A 31 10.69 1.08 4.89
C MET A 31 10.81 -0.02 5.97
N TRP A 32 11.95 -0.12 6.69
CA TRP A 32 12.08 -1.00 7.86
C TRP A 32 11.19 -0.60 9.04
N GLU A 33 11.09 0.69 9.34
CA GLU A 33 10.24 1.20 10.42
C GLU A 33 8.76 1.02 10.07
N ILE A 34 8.40 1.26 8.80
CA ILE A 34 7.06 1.00 8.26
C ILE A 34 6.72 -0.50 8.36
N LEU A 35 7.63 -1.40 7.99
CA LEU A 35 7.44 -2.84 8.17
C LEU A 35 7.19 -3.19 9.64
N HIS A 36 7.99 -2.66 10.57
CA HIS A 36 7.84 -2.95 11.99
C HIS A 36 6.43 -2.57 12.50
N ARG A 37 5.87 -1.46 12.03
CA ARG A 37 4.49 -1.05 12.31
C ARG A 37 3.44 -1.94 11.65
N TYR A 38 3.79 -2.58 10.53
CA TYR A 38 2.89 -3.46 9.76
C TYR A 38 2.86 -4.91 10.28
N LEU A 39 3.91 -5.38 10.96
CA LEU A 39 4.01 -6.74 11.51
C LEU A 39 2.79 -7.21 12.34
N PRO A 40 2.10 -6.38 13.14
CA PRO A 40 0.89 -6.79 13.84
C PRO A 40 -0.26 -7.25 12.93
N TYR A 41 -0.30 -6.79 11.68
CA TYR A 41 -1.31 -7.19 10.69
C TYR A 41 -0.89 -8.44 9.91
N ASN A 42 0.43 -8.60 9.69
CA ASN A 42 1.01 -9.79 9.08
C ASN A 42 2.42 -10.04 9.65
N ALA A 43 2.52 -11.01 10.56
CA ALA A 43 3.76 -11.36 11.23
C ALA A 43 4.87 -11.86 10.27
N HIS A 44 4.49 -12.30 9.07
CA HIS A 44 5.41 -12.80 8.05
C HIS A 44 5.74 -11.73 6.99
N ALA A 45 5.29 -10.48 7.13
CA ALA A 45 5.50 -9.44 6.12
C ALA A 45 6.99 -9.13 5.84
N ALA A 46 7.88 -9.49 6.76
CA ALA A 46 9.33 -9.37 6.58
C ALA A 46 9.89 -10.31 5.50
N SER A 47 9.25 -11.45 5.22
CA SER A 47 9.67 -12.38 4.17
C SER A 47 9.10 -12.02 2.80
N TYR A 48 8.21 -11.02 2.71
CA TYR A 48 7.53 -10.68 1.47
C TYR A 48 8.36 -9.67 0.67
N THR A 49 8.18 -9.63 -0.64
CA THR A 49 8.80 -8.60 -1.49
C THR A 49 7.87 -7.39 -1.57
N TRP A 50 8.33 -6.25 -1.07
CA TRP A 50 7.60 -4.98 -1.09
C TRP A 50 7.86 -4.24 -2.41
N LYS A 51 6.78 -3.77 -3.05
CA LYS A 51 6.86 -3.11 -4.36
C LYS A 51 5.97 -1.90 -4.48
N TYR A 52 6.43 -0.90 -5.23
CA TYR A 52 5.65 0.24 -5.69
C TYR A 52 5.74 0.34 -7.21
N GLU A 53 4.60 0.47 -7.89
CA GLU A 53 4.52 0.51 -9.37
C GLU A 53 5.26 -0.63 -10.09
N GLY A 54 5.39 -1.80 -9.44
CA GLY A 54 6.07 -2.97 -10.00
C GLY A 54 7.56 -3.06 -9.67
N GLU A 55 8.16 -1.97 -9.19
CA GLU A 55 9.56 -1.89 -8.78
C GLU A 55 9.75 -2.31 -7.32
N LYS A 56 10.87 -2.97 -7.02
CA LYS A 56 11.19 -3.43 -5.66
C LYS A 56 11.68 -2.26 -4.82
N LEU A 57 11.11 -2.10 -3.63
CA LEU A 57 11.51 -1.08 -2.67
C LEU A 57 12.85 -1.44 -2.00
N ASN A 58 13.67 -0.42 -1.76
CA ASN A 58 14.82 -0.51 -0.88
C ASN A 58 14.35 -0.30 0.57
N MET A 59 14.61 -1.29 1.42
CA MET A 59 14.12 -1.29 2.80
C MET A 59 14.84 -0.27 3.71
N GLU A 60 16.05 0.16 3.35
CA GLU A 60 16.81 1.18 4.09
C GLU A 60 16.37 2.60 3.78
N TYR A 61 15.60 2.79 2.71
CA TYR A 61 15.21 4.10 2.21
C TYR A 61 13.85 4.54 2.75
N THR A 62 13.62 5.85 2.76
CA THR A 62 12.30 6.44 3.01
C THR A 62 11.36 6.20 1.83
N LEU A 63 10.07 6.58 1.99
CA LEU A 63 9.12 6.56 0.87
C LEU A 63 9.57 7.44 -0.29
N GLU A 64 10.00 8.68 0.00
CA GLU A 64 10.44 9.63 -1.02
C GLU A 64 11.70 9.16 -1.75
N GLU A 65 12.68 8.61 -1.03
CA GLU A 65 13.90 8.02 -1.63
C GLU A 65 13.60 6.80 -2.52
N ASN A 66 12.51 6.10 -2.24
CA ASN A 66 11.97 5.04 -3.08
C ASN A 66 11.09 5.55 -4.24
N GLY A 67 10.96 6.87 -4.42
CA GLY A 67 10.17 7.50 -5.47
C GLY A 67 8.67 7.63 -5.16
N ILE A 68 8.25 7.36 -3.92
CA ILE A 68 6.88 7.55 -3.44
C ILE A 68 6.82 8.93 -2.78
N ARG A 69 6.46 9.95 -3.55
CA ARG A 69 6.41 11.33 -3.06
C ARG A 69 5.10 11.61 -2.33
N ASP A 70 5.18 12.53 -1.38
CA ASP A 70 4.00 13.15 -0.81
C ASP A 70 3.51 14.24 -1.78
N GLU A 71 2.29 14.07 -2.30
CA GLU A 71 1.67 14.94 -3.31
C GLU A 71 0.59 15.86 -2.70
N GLU A 72 0.44 15.88 -1.37
CA GLU A 72 -0.61 16.66 -0.69
C GLU A 72 -0.57 18.14 -1.08
N GLU A 73 0.61 18.78 -1.07
CA GLU A 73 0.76 20.19 -1.46
C GLU A 73 0.38 20.45 -2.93
N GLU A 74 0.66 19.50 -3.83
CA GLU A 74 0.33 19.63 -5.25
C GLU A 74 -1.17 19.48 -5.48
N PHE A 75 -1.82 18.52 -4.79
CA PHE A 75 -3.27 18.38 -4.85
C PHE A 75 -4.00 19.60 -4.30
N ASP A 76 -3.53 20.16 -3.19
CA ASP A 76 -4.06 21.40 -2.63
C ASP A 76 -3.94 22.57 -3.61
N TYR A 77 -2.77 22.73 -4.23
CA TYR A 77 -2.53 23.77 -5.23
C TYR A 77 -3.46 23.63 -6.45
N LEU A 78 -3.70 22.41 -6.90
CA LEU A 78 -4.59 22.10 -8.04
C LEU A 78 -6.08 22.06 -7.65
N ASN A 79 -6.41 22.27 -6.37
CA ASN A 79 -7.77 22.13 -5.82
C ASN A 79 -8.39 20.76 -6.16
N MET A 80 -7.56 19.72 -6.06
CA MET A 80 -7.93 18.31 -6.18
C MET A 80 -8.23 17.74 -4.80
N ASP A 81 -9.13 16.76 -4.74
CA ASP A 81 -9.39 16.03 -3.51
C ASP A 81 -8.24 15.05 -3.24
N GLY A 82 -7.35 15.40 -2.30
CA GLY A 82 -6.19 14.60 -1.91
C GLY A 82 -6.55 13.22 -1.37
N THR A 83 -7.80 12.99 -0.97
CA THR A 83 -8.26 11.65 -0.54
C THR A 83 -8.43 10.67 -1.70
N LEU A 84 -8.43 11.15 -2.95
CA LEU A 84 -8.57 10.32 -4.15
C LEU A 84 -7.29 9.57 -4.50
N HIS A 85 -6.13 10.00 -4.00
CA HIS A 85 -4.85 9.39 -4.31
C HIS A 85 -4.13 8.98 -3.03
N THR A 86 -4.11 7.68 -2.76
CA THR A 86 -3.27 7.09 -1.72
C THR A 86 -2.31 6.11 -2.40
N PRO A 87 -0.98 6.28 -2.26
CA PRO A 87 -0.03 5.37 -2.86
C PRO A 87 -0.21 3.96 -2.30
N ALA A 88 -0.18 2.97 -3.18
CA ALA A 88 -0.36 1.57 -2.80
C ALA A 88 0.97 0.81 -2.89
N ILE A 89 1.43 0.28 -1.76
CA ILE A 89 2.57 -0.63 -1.70
C ILE A 89 2.03 -2.06 -1.71
N LEU A 90 2.51 -2.86 -2.67
CA LEU A 90 2.08 -4.24 -2.86
C LEU A 90 3.10 -5.17 -2.22
N LEU A 91 2.62 -6.10 -1.40
CA LEU A 91 3.44 -7.14 -0.78
C LEU A 91 3.23 -8.45 -1.53
N TYR A 92 4.31 -8.94 -2.15
CA TYR A 92 4.32 -10.20 -2.89
C TYR A 92 4.82 -11.30 -1.97
N PHE A 93 3.98 -12.31 -1.75
CA PHE A 93 4.39 -13.53 -1.05
C PHE A 93 5.56 -14.17 -1.81
N ASN A 94 6.64 -14.43 -1.08
CA ASN A 94 7.73 -15.27 -1.56
C ASN A 94 7.43 -16.69 -1.04
N ASP A 95 7.58 -17.70 -1.90
CA ASP A 95 7.49 -19.11 -1.49
C ASP A 95 8.81 -19.53 -0.82
N ASP A 96 9.20 -18.80 0.22
CA ASP A 96 10.28 -19.18 1.10
C ASP A 96 9.70 -19.99 2.27
N LEU A 97 10.28 -21.17 2.53
CA LEU A 97 9.93 -22.02 3.68
C LEU A 97 10.39 -21.35 4.98
N THR A 98 9.76 -20.25 5.37
CA THR A 98 9.92 -19.70 6.71
C THR A 98 8.91 -20.38 7.62
N GLU A 99 9.26 -21.57 8.11
CA GLU A 99 8.60 -22.15 9.28
C GLU A 99 9.09 -21.41 10.54
N LEU A 100 8.14 -21.10 11.42
CA LEU A 100 8.25 -20.28 12.65
C LEU A 100 9.45 -20.58 13.56
#